data_AF-A0AAV6BL11-F1
#
_entry.id   AF-A0AAV6BL11-F1
#
_cell.length_a   1.000
_cell.length_b   1.000
_cell.length_c   1.000
_cell.angle_alpha   90.00
_cell.angle_beta   90.00
_cell.angle_gamma   90.00
#
_symmetry.space_group_name_H-M   'P 1'
#
loop_
_entity.id
_entity.type
_entity.pdbx_description
1 polymer ?
#
loop_
_entity_poly.entity_id
_entity_poly.type
_entity_poly.pdbx_seq_one_letter_code
_entity_poly.pdbx_strand_id
1 'polypeptide(L)' 'MWWLTRLAVALTVAVFDVATASADHPGALRSEAWSPLTAALLFGGLALLAGMLVVVIVTLLTRRDDGSS' A
#
# COMPACT_ATOMS: atom_id res chain seq x y z
N MET A 1 -8.70 5.87 -17.12
CA MET A 1 -8.94 5.25 -15.79
C MET A 1 -8.44 3.81 -15.64
N TRP A 2 -8.08 3.10 -16.72
CA TRP A 2 -7.62 1.70 -16.64
C TRP A 2 -6.38 1.45 -15.79
N TRP A 3 -5.44 2.40 -15.72
CA TRP A 3 -4.21 2.26 -14.93
C TRP A 3 -4.47 2.18 -13.42
N LEU A 4 -5.42 2.98 -12.91
CA LEU A 4 -5.79 2.98 -11.49
C LEU A 4 -6.45 1.65 -11.09
N THR A 5 -7.30 1.12 -11.96
CA THR A 5 -7.98 -0.16 -11.74
C THR A 5 -6.99 -1.32 -11.66
N ARG A 6 -5.97 -1.34 -12.53
CA ARG A 6 -4.93 -2.38 -12.51
C ARG A 6 -4.08 -2.34 -11.24
N LEU A 7 -3.79 -1.13 -10.75
CA LEU A 7 -3.02 -0.93 -9.51
C LEU A 7 -3.82 -1.37 -8.27
N ALA A 8 -5.12 -1.04 -8.22
CA ALA A 8 -6.01 -1.49 -7.16
C ALA A 8 -6.15 -3.02 -7.15
N VAL A 9 -6.29 -3.64 -8.32
CA VAL A 9 -6.37 -5.10 -8.46
C VAL A 9 -5.08 -5.77 -7.99
N ALA A 10 -3.91 -5.24 -8.39
CA ALA A 10 -2.62 -5.78 -7.95
C ALA A 10 -2.43 -5.69 -6.43
N LEU A 11 -2.85 -4.57 -5.82
CA LEU A 11 -2.81 -4.40 -4.37
C LEU A 11 -3.73 -5.41 -3.66
N THR A 12 -4.96 -5.62 -4.14
CA THR A 12 -5.86 -6.62 -3.56
C THR A 12 -5.29 -8.03 -3.65
N VAL A 13 -4.75 -8.44 -4.81
CA VAL A 13 -4.17 -9.78 -4.97
C VAL A 13 -3.01 -10.00 -3.99
N ALA A 14 -2.13 -9.02 -3.81
CA ALA A 14 -1.02 -9.11 -2.87
C ALA A 14 -1.47 -9.27 -1.40
N VAL A 15 -2.58 -8.62 -1.01
CA VAL A 15 -3.13 -8.73 0.35
C VAL A 15 -3.77 -10.10 0.60
N PHE A 16 -4.46 -10.67 -0.40
CA PHE A 16 -5.11 -11.97 -0.27
C PHE A 16 -4.12 -13.14 -0.24
N ASP A 17 -3.00 -13.05 -0.96
CA ASP A 17 -1.96 -14.09 -1.01
C ASP A 17 -1.31 -14.32 0.37
N VAL A 18 -1.02 -13.22 1.09
CA VAL A 18 -0.49 -13.23 2.47
C VAL A 18 -1.41 -13.98 3.44
N ALA A 19 -2.74 -13.95 3.22
CA ALA A 19 -3.70 -14.65 4.07
C ALA A 19 -3.79 -16.16 3.78
N THR A 20 -3.40 -16.61 2.59
CA THR A 20 -3.46 -18.04 2.23
C THR A 20 -2.24 -18.83 2.71
N ALA A 21 -1.09 -18.18 2.87
CA ALA A 21 0.13 -18.80 3.40
C ALA A 21 0.03 -19.20 4.89
N SER A 22 -0.99 -18.73 5.62
CA SER A 22 -1.20 -19.05 7.04
C SER A 22 -1.96 -20.35 7.32
N ALA A 23 -2.31 -21.14 6.30
CA ALA A 23 -3.13 -22.35 6.47
C ALA A 23 -2.32 -23.63 6.75
N ASP A 24 -1.08 -23.73 6.25
CA ASP A 24 -0.32 -25.00 6.28
C ASP A 24 0.60 -25.16 7.52
N HIS A 25 0.57 -24.23 8.46
CA HIS A 25 1.39 -24.26 9.67
C HIS A 25 0.53 -24.09 10.94
N PRO A 26 0.11 -25.20 11.59
CA PRO A 26 -0.72 -25.15 12.78
C PRO A 26 0.16 -24.85 14.00
N GLY A 27 0.46 -23.57 14.21
CA GLY A 27 1.15 -23.12 15.40
C GLY A 27 1.21 -21.61 15.43
N ALA A 28 0.89 -21.02 16.58
CA ALA A 28 1.20 -19.62 16.81
C ALA A 28 2.73 -19.46 16.69
N LEU A 29 3.18 -18.93 15.55
CA LEU A 29 4.47 -18.27 15.48
C LEU A 29 4.43 -17.29 16.64
N ARG A 30 5.28 -17.54 17.63
CA ARG A 30 5.45 -16.65 18.77
C ARG A 30 5.64 -15.26 18.18
N SER A 31 5.08 -14.23 18.82
CA SER A 31 5.21 -12.84 18.38
C SER A 31 6.68 -12.44 18.39
N GLU A 32 7.41 -12.88 17.38
CA GLU A 32 8.80 -12.58 17.18
C GLU A 32 8.80 -11.10 16.89
N ALA A 33 9.38 -10.33 17.81
CA ALA A 33 9.42 -8.89 17.69
C ALA A 33 10.04 -8.57 16.33
N TRP A 34 9.33 -7.80 15.52
CA TRP A 34 9.76 -7.50 14.15
C TRP A 34 11.15 -6.89 14.19
N SER A 35 12.02 -7.27 13.24
CA SER A 35 13.37 -6.71 13.22
C SER A 35 13.29 -5.18 13.15
N PRO A 36 14.18 -4.45 13.85
CA PRO A 36 14.17 -2.98 13.84
C PRO A 36 14.23 -2.41 12.42
N LEU A 37 14.97 -3.08 11.52
CA LEU A 37 15.07 -2.73 10.10
C LEU A 37 13.72 -2.87 9.39
N THR A 38 13.02 -3.99 9.60
CA THR A 38 11.70 -4.25 9.00
C THR A 38 10.69 -3.21 9.47
N ALA A 39 10.67 -2.90 10.77
CA ALA A 39 9.80 -1.87 11.31
C ALA A 39 10.08 -0.49 10.70
N ALA A 40 11.36 -0.11 10.58
CA ALA A 40 11.75 1.16 9.97
C ALA A 40 11.36 1.25 8.49
N LEU A 41 11.57 0.19 7.72
CA LEU A 41 11.20 0.14 6.30
C LEU A 41 9.69 0.22 6.07
N LEU A 42 8.88 -0.45 6.91
CA LEU A 42 7.43 -0.34 6.83
C LEU A 42 6.94 1.05 7.20
N PHE A 43 7.40 1.60 8.33
CA PHE A 43 6.94 2.91 8.77
C PHE A 43 7.40 4.03 7.83
N GLY A 44 8.66 3.99 7.42
CA GLY A 44 9.21 4.90 6.41
C GLY A 44 8.50 4.74 5.07
N GLY A 45 8.37 3.51 4.57
CA GLY A 45 7.71 3.22 3.30
C GLY A 45 6.25 3.70 3.27
N LEU A 46 5.48 3.46 4.34
CA LEU A 46 4.11 3.95 4.46
C LEU A 46 4.04 5.48 4.50
N ALA A 47 4.97 6.14 5.19
CA ALA A 47 5.03 7.60 5.22
C ALA A 47 5.34 8.19 3.83
N LEU A 48 6.27 7.59 3.10
CA LEU A 48 6.62 7.99 1.73
C LEU A 48 5.43 7.77 0.77
N LEU A 49 4.72 6.64 0.91
CA LEU A 49 3.54 6.34 0.11
C LEU A 49 2.39 7.32 0.38
N ALA A 50 2.14 7.64 1.65
CA ALA A 50 1.14 8.64 2.04
C ALA A 50 1.47 10.03 1.48
N GLY A 51 2.73 10.45 1.55
CA GLY A 51 3.19 11.71 0.96
C GLY A 51 2.99 11.76 -0.55
N MET A 52 3.37 10.68 -1.26
CA MET A 52 3.14 10.56 -2.70
C MET A 52 1.64 10.65 -3.05
N LEU A 53 0.78 10.01 -2.27
CA LEU A 53 -0.66 10.05 -2.49
C LEU A 53 -1.22 11.47 -2.38
N VAL A 54 -0.76 12.26 -1.40
CA VAL A 54 -1.16 13.67 -1.25
C VAL A 54 -0.77 14.49 -2.47
N VAL A 55 0.49 14.37 -2.92
CA VAL A 55 0.97 15.09 -4.12
C VAL A 55 0.12 14.75 -5.34
N VAL A 56 -0.18 13.47 -5.54
CA VAL A 56 -1.03 13.02 -6.66
C VAL A 56 -2.44 13.60 -6.56
N ILE A 57 -3.06 13.58 -5.37
CA ILE A 57 -4.41 14.12 -5.17
C ILE A 57 -4.43 15.62 -5.48
N VAL A 58 -3.49 16.39 -4.93
CA VAL A 58 -3.39 17.84 -5.17
C VAL A 58 -3.19 18.11 -6.65
N THR A 59 -2.25 17.42 -7.30
CA THR A 59 -1.98 17.58 -8.74
C THR A 59 -3.22 17.31 -9.59
N LEU A 60 -3.99 16.26 -9.25
CA LEU A 60 -5.22 15.91 -9.96
C LEU A 60 -6.35 16.93 -9.71
N LEU A 61 -6.43 17.49 -8.49
CA LEU A 61 -7.42 18.50 -8.16
C LEU A 61 -7.13 19.81 -8.90
N THR A 62 -5.90 20.32 -8.80
CA THR A 62 -5.47 21.55 -9.50
C THR A 62 -5.69 21.44 -11.01
N ARG A 63 -5.32 20.30 -11.63
CA ARG A 63 -5.53 20.11 -13.07
C ARG A 63 -7.00 20.09 -13.48
N ARG A 64 -7.91 19.66 -12.59
CA ARG A 64 -9.36 19.70 -12.86
C ARG A 64 -9.88 21.14 -12.86
N ASP A 65 -9.38 21.95 -11.94
CA ASP A 65 -9.76 23.37 -11.83
C ASP A 65 -9.30 24.18 -13.06
N ASP A 66 -8.11 23.88 -13.59
CA ASP A 66 -7.57 24.55 -14.79
C ASP A 66 -8.29 24.15 -16.09
N GLY A 67 -8.92 22.97 -16.13
CA GLY A 67 -9.55 22.39 -17.33
C GLY A 67 -11.04 22.68 -17.48
N SER A 68 -11.68 23.40 -16.55
CA SER A 68 -13.11 23.70 -16.56
C SER A 68 -13.46 25.11 -17.06
N SER A 69 -12.59 25.74 -17.87
CA SER A 69 -12.89 26.96 -18.64
C SER A 69 -13.19 26.67 -20.11
#